data_AF-A0A834ICM8-F1
#
_entry.id   AF-A0A834ICM8-F1
#
_cell.length_a   1.000
_cell.length_b   1.000
_cell.length_c   1.000
_cell.angle_alpha   90.00
_cell.angle_beta   90.00
_cell.angle_gamma   90.00
#
_symmetry.space_group_name_H-M   'P 1'
#
loop_
_entity.id
_entity.type
_entity.pdbx_description
1 polymer ?
#
loop_
_entity_poly.entity_id
_entity_poly.type
_entity_poly.pdbx_seq_one_letter_code
_entity_poly.pdbx_strand_id
1 'polypeptide(L)'
;TNIVEGTSIFFVETSCNSYANGHLTIHPRQACAVESAALTNPERMVYLLYLSPGTFSSASTESSRIIKALQFYPNIKFLRVNMDRFVEGSPVNDLWKSRKIHTGKYALSHTSDVLR
;
A
#
# COMPACT_ATOMS: atom_id res chain seq x y z
N THR A 1 -7.82 -12.20 -4.47
CA THR A 1 -8.28 -11.93 -3.09
C THR A 1 -9.74 -11.55 -3.15
N ASN A 2 -10.57 -12.11 -2.27
CA ASN A 2 -11.96 -11.69 -2.14
C ASN A 2 -12.00 -10.47 -1.19
N ILE A 3 -12.47 -9.32 -1.69
CA ILE A 3 -12.57 -8.07 -0.92
C ILE A 3 -14.02 -7.97 -0.42
N VAL A 4 -14.20 -7.67 0.87
CA VAL A 4 -15.55 -7.55 1.43
C VAL A 4 -16.19 -6.25 0.94
N GLU A 5 -17.27 -6.35 0.17
CA GLU A 5 -17.97 -5.19 -0.37
C GLU A 5 -18.72 -4.42 0.73
N GLY A 6 -18.77 -3.09 0.62
CA GLY A 6 -19.58 -2.21 1.48
C GLY A 6 -19.08 -1.99 2.92
N THR A 7 -18.12 -2.76 3.42
CA THR A 7 -17.64 -2.67 4.81
C THR A 7 -16.12 -2.55 4.96
N SER A 8 -15.41 -2.24 3.88
CA SER A 8 -13.95 -2.15 3.86
C SER A 8 -13.42 -0.72 4.00
N ILE A 9 -12.28 -0.57 4.68
CA ILE A 9 -11.49 0.66 4.79
C ILE A 9 -10.18 0.44 4.05
N PHE A 10 -9.76 1.38 3.22
CA PHE A 10 -8.54 1.24 2.41
C PHE A 10 -7.54 2.35 2.76
N PHE A 11 -6.30 1.95 3.01
CA PHE A 11 -5.13 2.82 3.05
C PHE A 11 -4.28 2.52 1.83
N VAL A 12 -3.75 3.56 1.20
CA VAL A 12 -2.93 3.41 -0.01
C VAL A 12 -1.55 4.02 0.26
N GLU A 13 -0.54 3.16 0.28
CA GLU A 13 0.86 3.55 0.29
C GLU A 13 1.32 3.73 -1.16
N THR A 14 1.38 4.99 -1.59
CA THR A 14 1.62 5.37 -2.99
C THR A 14 3.09 5.49 -3.35
N SER A 15 4.00 5.34 -2.39
CA SER A 15 5.43 5.40 -2.64
C SER A 15 5.90 4.08 -3.25
N CYS A 16 6.34 4.15 -4.51
CA CYS A 16 6.98 3.03 -5.18
C CYS A 16 8.31 2.61 -4.51
N ASN A 17 8.87 3.48 -3.64
CA ASN A 17 10.14 3.29 -2.95
C ASN A 17 9.97 2.89 -1.48
N SER A 18 8.77 2.47 -1.07
CA SER A 18 8.49 1.96 0.27
C SER A 18 9.04 0.54 0.44
N TYR A 19 10.34 0.36 0.19
CA TYR A 19 11.07 -0.86 0.41
C TYR A 19 12.56 -0.59 0.59
N ALA A 20 13.22 -1.36 1.44
CA ALA A 20 14.66 -1.32 1.65
C ALA A 20 15.20 -2.74 1.74
N ASN A 21 16.33 -3.01 1.07
CA ASN A 21 16.92 -4.36 1.00
C ASN A 21 15.92 -5.44 0.52
N GLY A 22 15.04 -5.07 -0.43
CA GLY A 22 13.99 -5.97 -0.96
C GLY A 22 12.79 -6.15 -0.03
N HIS A 23 12.75 -5.50 1.13
CA HIS A 23 11.69 -5.65 2.11
C HIS A 23 10.78 -4.43 2.19
N LEU A 24 9.48 -4.66 2.33
CA LEU A 24 8.49 -3.61 2.54
C LEU A 24 8.85 -2.77 3.77
N THR A 25 8.86 -1.45 3.61
CA THR A 25 9.08 -0.50 4.70
C THR A 25 7.80 0.29 4.94
N ILE A 26 7.41 0.40 6.21
CA ILE A 26 6.28 1.21 6.65
C ILE A 26 6.77 2.11 7.77
N HIS A 27 6.40 3.39 7.71
CA HIS A 27 6.71 4.34 8.76
C HIS A 27 5.76 4.18 9.95
N PRO A 28 6.23 4.43 11.20
CA PRO A 28 5.39 4.36 12.39
C PRO A 28 4.08 5.14 12.28
N ARG A 29 4.12 6.36 11.72
CA ARG A 29 2.92 7.19 11.53
C ARG A 29 1.88 6.55 10.61
N GLN A 30 2.31 5.89 9.54
CA GLN A 30 1.39 5.17 8.62
C GLN A 30 0.76 3.99 9.36
N ALA A 31 1.56 3.24 10.10
CA ALA A 31 1.09 2.10 10.88
C ALA A 31 0.09 2.51 11.97
N CYS A 32 0.33 3.60 12.70
CA CYS A 32 -0.61 4.10 13.71
C CYS A 32 -1.98 4.44 13.11
N ALA A 33 -2.05 4.98 11.89
CA ALA A 33 -3.32 5.27 11.23
C ALA A 33 -4.08 3.98 10.87
N VAL A 34 -3.37 2.99 10.33
CA VAL A 34 -3.94 1.67 9.99
C VAL A 34 -4.44 0.95 11.24
N GLU A 35 -3.62 0.92 12.31
CA GLU A 35 -3.95 0.34 13.60
C GLU A 35 -5.18 1.01 14.23
N SER A 36 -5.20 2.34 14.26
CA SER A 36 -6.34 3.10 14.81
C SER A 36 -7.63 2.77 14.07
N ALA A 37 -7.60 2.69 12.73
CA ALA A 37 -8.78 2.32 11.94
C ALA A 37 -9.26 0.90 12.26
N ALA A 38 -8.33 -0.06 12.41
CA ALA A 38 -8.65 -1.44 12.74
C ALA A 38 -9.24 -1.59 14.15
N LEU A 39 -8.70 -0.88 15.13
CA LEU A 39 -9.16 -0.87 16.52
C LEU A 39 -10.57 -0.25 16.67
N THR A 40 -10.81 0.88 16.01
CA THR A 40 -12.10 1.60 16.12
C THR A 40 -13.20 0.95 15.27
N ASN A 41 -12.85 0.08 14.32
CA ASN A 41 -13.80 -0.59 13.42
C ASN A 41 -13.58 -2.11 13.39
N PRO A 42 -13.84 -2.83 14.49
CA PRO A 42 -13.52 -4.26 14.60
C PRO A 42 -14.25 -5.13 13.56
N GLU A 43 -15.46 -4.75 13.16
CA GLU A 43 -16.28 -5.47 12.18
C GLU A 43 -15.93 -5.14 10.71
N ARG A 44 -15.00 -4.21 10.48
CA ARG A 44 -14.61 -3.76 9.13
C ARG A 44 -13.23 -4.28 8.77
N MET A 45 -13.09 -4.70 7.52
CA MET A 45 -11.78 -5.07 6.98
C MET A 45 -10.98 -3.82 6.63
N VAL A 46 -9.75 -3.73 7.13
CA VAL A 46 -8.80 -2.66 6.82
C VAL A 46 -7.73 -3.20 5.88
N TYR A 47 -7.66 -2.65 4.68
CA TYR A 47 -6.69 -3.03 3.66
C TYR A 47 -5.61 -1.97 3.54
N LEU A 48 -4.35 -2.35 3.74
CA LEU A 48 -3.20 -1.55 3.35
C LEU A 48 -2.71 -1.99 1.97
N LEU A 49 -3.03 -1.18 0.97
CA LEU A 49 -2.57 -1.32 -0.39
C LEU A 49 -1.16 -0.71 -0.50
N TYR A 50 -0.21 -1.42 -1.10
CA TYR A 50 1.14 -0.91 -1.32
C TYR A 50 1.63 -1.20 -2.74
N LEU A 51 2.41 -0.27 -3.30
CA LEU A 51 2.88 -0.35 -4.68
C LEU A 51 4.30 -0.90 -4.81
N SER A 52 5.10 -0.79 -3.74
CA SER A 52 6.51 -1.18 -3.79
C SER A 52 6.68 -2.67 -4.11
N PRO A 53 7.81 -3.07 -4.73
CA PRO A 53 8.14 -4.47 -4.95
C PRO A 53 8.56 -5.19 -3.66
N GLY A 54 8.61 -4.49 -2.52
CA GLY A 54 9.06 -5.04 -1.25
C GLY A 54 8.21 -6.22 -0.78
N THR A 55 8.87 -7.22 -0.21
CA THR A 55 8.21 -8.37 0.42
C THR A 55 8.27 -8.26 1.95
N PHE A 56 7.48 -9.06 2.65
CA PHE A 56 7.64 -9.14 4.11
C PHE A 56 8.99 -9.76 4.46
N SER A 57 9.69 -9.12 5.39
CA SER A 57 10.93 -9.66 5.93
C SER A 57 10.69 -10.46 7.19
N SER A 58 11.47 -11.52 7.39
CA SER A 58 11.65 -12.13 8.71
C SER A 58 12.66 -11.36 9.56
N ALA A 59 13.43 -10.42 8.98
CA ALA A 59 14.47 -9.65 9.64
C ALA A 59 13.95 -8.86 10.84
N SER A 60 14.87 -8.51 11.75
CA SER A 60 14.59 -7.76 12.97
C SER A 60 14.60 -6.24 12.78
N THR A 61 14.23 -5.74 11.59
CA THR A 61 14.14 -4.30 11.34
C THR A 61 12.88 -3.69 11.98
N GLU A 62 12.90 -2.39 12.27
CA GLU A 62 11.74 -1.68 12.85
C GLU A 62 10.48 -1.82 12.00
N SER A 63 10.58 -1.64 10.67
CA SER A 63 9.43 -1.86 9.78
C SER A 63 8.93 -3.30 9.81
N SER A 64 9.81 -4.30 9.98
CA SER A 64 9.39 -5.71 10.07
C SER A 64 8.65 -5.97 11.39
N ARG A 65 9.06 -5.33 12.49
CA ARG A 65 8.36 -5.39 13.78
C ARG A 65 6.98 -4.75 13.68
N ILE A 66 6.89 -3.59 13.04
CA ILE A 66 5.63 -2.88 12.79
C ILE A 66 4.68 -3.72 11.92
N ILE A 67 5.18 -4.29 10.81
CA ILE A 67 4.36 -5.15 9.93
C ILE A 67 3.87 -6.36 10.72
N LYS A 68 4.72 -7.02 11.51
CA LYS A 68 4.34 -8.14 12.38
C LYS A 68 3.27 -7.72 13.39
N ALA A 69 3.42 -6.55 14.03
CA ALA A 69 2.43 -6.00 14.96
C ALA A 69 1.05 -5.83 14.29
N LEU A 70 1.02 -5.21 13.10
CA LEU A 70 -0.20 -5.03 12.33
C LEU A 70 -0.83 -6.36 11.86
N GLN A 71 -0.02 -7.39 11.59
CA GLN A 71 -0.52 -8.71 11.21
C GLN A 71 -1.23 -9.46 12.34
N PHE A 72 -1.05 -9.08 13.61
CA PHE A 72 -1.80 -9.65 14.73
C PHE A 72 -3.28 -9.24 14.73
N TYR A 73 -3.63 -8.14 14.07
CA TYR A 73 -5.03 -7.71 13.94
C TYR A 73 -5.74 -8.54 12.87
N PRO A 74 -6.81 -9.29 13.21
CA PRO A 74 -7.45 -10.21 12.27
C PRO A 74 -8.11 -9.49 11.08
N ASN A 75 -8.52 -8.24 11.30
CA ASN A 75 -9.17 -7.40 10.32
C ASN A 75 -8.21 -6.53 9.49
N ILE A 76 -6.89 -6.64 9.67
CA ILE A 76 -5.91 -5.97 8.79
C ILE A 76 -5.43 -6.93 7.69
N LYS A 77 -5.41 -6.44 6.44
CA LYS A 77 -4.85 -7.15 5.28
C LYS A 77 -3.91 -6.26 4.48
N PHE A 78 -2.80 -6.82 4.04
CA PHE A 78 -1.85 -6.14 3.17
C PHE A 78 -2.03 -6.66 1.75
N LEU A 79 -2.11 -5.77 0.76
CA LEU A 79 -2.25 -6.15 -0.64
C LEU A 79 -1.28 -5.35 -1.50
N ARG A 80 -0.50 -6.05 -2.32
CA ARG A 80 0.34 -5.41 -3.33
C ARG A 80 -0.50 -5.07 -4.55
N VAL A 81 -0.45 -3.81 -4.98
CA VAL A 81 -1.09 -3.35 -6.22
C VAL A 81 -0.10 -3.51 -7.37
N ASN A 82 -0.50 -4.22 -8.41
CA ASN A 82 0.21 -4.21 -9.69
C ASN A 82 -0.33 -3.04 -10.51
N MET A 83 0.45 -1.96 -10.59
CA MET A 83 0.02 -0.76 -11.30
C MET A 83 -0.19 -0.95 -12.78
N ASP A 84 0.64 -1.77 -13.46
CA ASP A 84 0.51 -2.02 -14.89
C ASP A 84 -0.84 -2.67 -15.21
N ARG A 85 -1.30 -3.57 -14.33
CA ARG A 85 -2.64 -4.16 -14.41
C ARG A 85 -3.75 -3.21 -13.95
N PHE A 86 -3.49 -2.38 -12.94
CA PHE A 86 -4.47 -1.45 -12.39
C PHE A 86 -4.88 -0.39 -13.41
N VAL A 87 -3.92 0.15 -14.17
CA VAL A 87 -4.19 1.19 -15.18
C VAL A 87 -4.60 0.59 -16.54
N GLU A 88 -4.54 -0.72 -16.71
CA GLU A 88 -4.80 -1.36 -18.01
C GLU A 88 -6.20 -1.01 -18.54
N GLY A 89 -6.26 -0.53 -19.78
CA GLY A 89 -7.51 -0.11 -20.43
C GLY A 89 -8.09 1.23 -19.93
N SER A 90 -7.46 1.87 -18.94
CA SER A 90 -7.84 3.22 -18.49
C SER A 90 -7.25 4.31 -19.39
N PRO A 91 -7.83 5.53 -19.40
CA PRO A 91 -7.25 6.67 -20.12
C PRO A 91 -5.82 7.03 -19.69
N VAL A 92 -5.40 6.65 -18.47
CA VAL A 92 -4.05 6.95 -17.94
C VAL A 92 -3.02 5.86 -18.28
N ASN A 93 -3.44 4.75 -18.88
CA ASN A 93 -2.59 3.62 -19.26
C ASN A 93 -1.37 4.06 -20.09
N ASP A 94 -1.59 4.87 -21.13
CA ASP A 94 -0.53 5.28 -22.03
C ASP A 94 0.45 6.24 -21.35
N LEU A 95 -0.06 7.12 -20.48
CA LEU A 95 0.76 8.03 -19.69
C LEU A 95 1.61 7.29 -18.64
N TRP A 96 1.04 6.24 -18.04
CA TRP A 96 1.75 5.35 -17.13
C TRP A 96 2.87 4.60 -17.87
N LYS A 97 2.54 3.96 -19.00
CA LYS A 97 3.49 3.22 -19.85
C LYS A 97 4.60 4.11 -20.40
N SER A 98 4.33 5.39 -20.66
CA SER A 98 5.33 6.33 -21.15
C SER A 98 6.39 6.70 -20.10
N ARG A 99 6.28 6.20 -18.86
CA ARG A 99 7.17 6.45 -17.71
C ARG A 99 7.29 7.91 -17.25
N LYS A 100 6.55 8.85 -17.87
CA LYS A 100 6.62 10.29 -17.57
C LYS A 100 6.20 10.61 -16.14
N ILE A 101 5.27 9.80 -15.60
CA ILE A 101 4.83 9.88 -14.20
C ILE A 101 5.99 9.59 -13.24
N HIS A 102 6.84 8.62 -13.56
CA HIS A 102 7.93 8.18 -12.68
C HIS A 102 9.17 9.07 -12.75
N THR A 103 9.43 9.70 -13.90
CA THR A 103 10.65 10.50 -14.12
C THR A 103 10.48 11.98 -13.78
N GLY A 104 9.25 12.42 -13.51
CA GLY A 104 8.96 13.80 -13.13
C GLY A 104 9.37 14.14 -11.69
N LYS A 105 9.55 15.44 -11.42
CA LYS A 105 9.88 15.98 -10.09
C LYS A 105 8.87 15.59 -8.99
N TYR A 106 7.62 15.33 -9.38
CA TYR A 106 6.50 15.04 -8.47
C TYR A 106 5.97 13.60 -8.60
N ALA A 107 6.86 12.64 -8.90
CA ALA A 107 6.47 11.25 -9.17
C ALA A 107 5.58 10.63 -8.08
N LEU A 108 5.84 10.91 -6.81
CA LEU A 108 5.01 10.41 -5.69
C LEU A 108 3.58 10.99 -5.75
N SER A 109 3.46 12.30 -5.95
CA SER A 109 2.16 12.98 -6.05
C SER A 109 1.39 12.47 -7.26
N HIS A 110 2.04 12.42 -8.43
CA HIS A 110 1.39 11.93 -9.65
C HIS A 110 0.96 10.46 -9.52
N THR A 111 1.75 9.62 -8.86
CA THR A 111 1.34 8.22 -8.62
C THR A 111 0.14 8.16 -7.68
N SER A 112 0.07 9.03 -6.67
CA SER A 112 -1.11 9.16 -5.82
C SER A 112 -2.34 9.62 -6.62
N ASP A 113 -2.18 10.56 -7.54
CA ASP A 113 -3.27 11.05 -8.40
C ASP A 113 -3.81 9.98 -9.35
N VAL A 114 -2.95 9.07 -9.83
CA VAL A 114 -3.38 7.93 -10.68
C VAL A 114 -4.23 6.92 -9.90
N LEU A 115 -4.00 6.80 -8.59
CA LEU A 115 -4.66 5.81 -7.73
C LEU A 115 -5.99 6.28 -7.13
N ARG A 116 -6.27 7.59 -7.18
CA ARG A 116 -7.49 8.21 -6.61
C ARG A 116 -8.56 8.35 -7.68
#